data_AF-A0A1G1H195-F1
#
_entry.id   AF-A0A1G1H195-F1
#
_cell.length_a   1.000
_cell.length_b   1.000
_cell.length_c   1.000
_cell.angle_alpha   90.00
_cell.angle_beta   90.00
_cell.angle_gamma   90.00
#
_symmetry.space_group_name_H-M   'P 1'
#
loop_
_entity.id
_entity.type
_entity.pdbx_description
1 polymer ?
#
loop_
_entity_poly.entity_id
_entity_poly.type
_entity_poly.pdbx_seq_one_letter_code
_entity_poly.pdbx_strand_id
1 'polypeptide(L)'
;MAFFMAKFDLHNLLKEELGNNSKDLVTRPSGQAIRERIEHDIEQEPDASVIALDFSRIGVIDYSCADEVVAKLVSRLLSGEYGDKYLLLTGLNENQKENIEVALERKDLAVMAELRQGTRVILGSLNNYLKDTLELIVKKKRVTSKDLADARKLEANTSGTRLLNLHKKRLVRRVEEVRADGKLWVYETL
;
A
#
# COMPACT_ATOMS: atom_id res chain seq x y z
N MET A 1 10.31 3.51 -15.60
CA MET A 1 9.02 3.26 -16.27
C MET A 1 7.95 3.81 -15.34
N ALA A 2 7.14 4.75 -15.81
CA ALA A 2 6.11 5.37 -14.99
C ALA A 2 4.91 4.42 -14.92
N PHE A 3 4.43 4.12 -13.72
CA PHE A 3 3.14 3.49 -13.52
C PHE A 3 2.09 4.56 -13.29
N PHE A 4 0.83 4.20 -13.54
CA PHE A 4 -0.26 5.11 -13.25
C PHE A 4 -0.47 5.18 -11.73
N MET A 5 -0.42 6.40 -11.20
CA MET A 5 -0.63 6.68 -9.78
C MET A 5 -1.78 7.67 -9.65
N ALA A 6 -2.90 7.21 -9.10
CA ALA A 6 -4.02 8.06 -8.74
C ALA A 6 -3.79 8.57 -7.33
N LYS A 7 -3.79 9.89 -7.14
CA LYS A 7 -3.59 10.49 -5.83
C LYS A 7 -4.93 10.98 -5.29
N PHE A 8 -5.37 10.40 -4.17
CA PHE A 8 -6.61 10.76 -3.48
C PHE A 8 -6.26 11.61 -2.27
N ASP A 9 -6.60 12.90 -2.34
CA ASP A 9 -6.38 13.83 -1.24
C ASP A 9 -7.48 13.67 -0.18
N LEU A 10 -7.14 13.03 0.94
CA LEU A 10 -8.13 12.70 1.96
C LEU A 10 -8.74 13.94 2.62
N HIS A 11 -8.05 15.08 2.61
CA HIS A 11 -8.59 16.32 3.15
C HIS A 11 -9.65 16.93 2.24
N ASN A 12 -9.47 16.82 0.92
CA ASN A 12 -10.51 17.22 -0.03
C ASN A 12 -11.73 16.32 0.09
N LEU A 13 -11.53 14.99 0.12
CA LEU A 13 -12.62 14.03 0.32
C LEU A 13 -13.36 14.29 1.64
N LEU A 14 -12.62 14.57 2.72
CA LEU A 14 -13.21 14.90 4.02
C LEU A 14 -14.14 16.12 3.98
N LYS A 15 -13.70 17.17 3.29
CA LYS A 15 -14.49 18.39 3.11
C LYS A 15 -15.74 18.17 2.27
N GLU A 16 -15.61 17.39 1.20
CA GLU A 16 -16.73 17.07 0.30
C GLU A 16 -17.79 16.21 1.01
N GLU A 17 -17.37 15.19 1.76
CA GLU A 17 -18.29 14.21 2.35
C GLU A 17 -18.91 14.68 3.69
N LEU A 18 -18.17 15.37 4.55
CA LEU A 18 -18.67 15.74 5.88
C LEU A 18 -19.18 17.18 5.99
N GLY A 19 -18.87 18.03 5.01
CA GLY A 19 -19.32 19.43 4.95
C GLY A 19 -18.90 20.29 6.15
N ASN A 20 -18.01 19.80 7.01
CA ASN A 20 -17.53 20.48 8.19
C ASN A 20 -16.06 20.93 7.98
N ASN A 21 -15.59 21.86 8.80
CA ASN A 21 -14.22 22.36 8.73
C ASN A 21 -13.22 21.44 9.47
N SER A 22 -13.62 20.21 9.83
CA SER A 22 -12.72 19.25 10.46
C SER A 22 -11.67 18.80 9.45
N LYS A 23 -10.45 18.62 9.94
CA LYS A 23 -9.34 17.98 9.22
C LYS A 23 -9.00 16.61 9.82
N ASP A 24 -9.79 16.16 10.78
CA ASP A 24 -9.51 14.99 11.59
C ASP A 24 -10.41 13.82 11.16
N LEU A 25 -9.76 12.68 10.90
CA LEU A 25 -10.41 11.41 10.59
C LEU A 25 -10.66 10.66 11.90
N VAL A 26 -11.74 11.03 12.58
CA VAL A 26 -12.10 10.47 13.88
C VAL A 26 -13.50 9.91 13.85
N THR A 27 -13.73 8.83 14.62
CA THR A 27 -14.95 8.03 14.65
C THR A 27 -15.17 7.11 13.44
N ARG A 28 -15.98 6.07 13.64
CA ARG A 28 -16.37 5.13 12.57
C ARG A 28 -17.29 5.75 11.52
N PRO A 29 -18.35 6.53 11.86
CA PRO A 29 -19.25 7.06 10.82
C PRO A 29 -18.55 7.95 9.79
N SER A 30 -17.63 8.82 10.22
CA SER A 30 -16.82 9.62 9.28
C SER A 30 -15.91 8.75 8.43
N GLY A 31 -15.26 7.75 9.04
CA GLY A 31 -14.40 6.81 8.34
C GLY A 31 -15.17 6.00 7.29
N GLN A 32 -16.40 5.62 7.59
CA GLN A 32 -17.26 4.92 6.64
C GLN A 32 -17.57 5.78 5.42
N ALA A 33 -18.00 7.04 5.60
CA ALA A 33 -18.28 7.94 4.50
C ALA A 33 -17.05 8.14 3.59
N ILE A 34 -15.88 8.35 4.20
CA ILE A 34 -14.63 8.52 3.45
C ILE A 34 -14.20 7.23 2.75
N ARG A 35 -14.33 6.08 3.40
CA ARG A 35 -14.03 4.78 2.76
C ARG A 35 -14.92 4.57 1.55
N GLU A 36 -16.24 4.75 1.69
CA GLU A 36 -17.19 4.53 0.60
C GLU A 36 -16.90 5.45 -0.59
N ARG A 37 -16.53 6.70 -0.33
CA ARG A 37 -16.07 7.61 -1.39
C ARG A 37 -14.78 7.14 -2.06
N ILE A 38 -13.77 6.73 -1.28
CA ILE A 38 -12.52 6.18 -1.83
C ILE A 38 -12.81 4.94 -2.69
N GLU A 39 -13.69 4.06 -2.24
CA GLU A 39 -14.05 2.83 -2.95
C GLU A 39 -14.71 3.14 -4.30
N HIS A 40 -15.63 4.10 -4.31
CA HIS A 40 -16.24 4.59 -5.55
C HIS A 40 -15.19 5.12 -6.53
N ASP A 41 -14.24 5.93 -6.04
CA ASP A 41 -13.19 6.52 -6.87
C ASP A 41 -12.20 5.43 -7.38
N ILE A 42 -11.87 4.42 -6.56
CA ILE A 42 -10.98 3.29 -6.96
C ILE A 42 -11.55 2.52 -8.16
N GLU A 43 -12.87 2.32 -8.22
CA GLU A 43 -13.54 1.60 -9.30
C GLU A 43 -13.38 2.29 -10.66
N GLN A 44 -13.16 3.61 -10.67
CA GLN A 44 -12.96 4.38 -11.89
C GLN A 44 -11.51 4.32 -12.41
N GLU A 45 -10.58 3.84 -11.59
CA GLU A 45 -9.18 3.79 -11.96
C GLU A 45 -8.83 2.54 -12.77
N PRO A 46 -7.88 2.64 -13.73
CA PRO A 46 -7.51 1.50 -14.55
C PRO A 46 -6.78 0.43 -13.73
N ASP A 47 -6.76 -0.81 -14.23
CA ASP A 47 -5.96 -1.88 -13.63
C ASP A 47 -4.45 -1.55 -13.63
N ALA A 48 -3.75 -2.19 -12.71
CA ALA A 48 -2.36 -1.96 -12.31
C ALA A 48 -2.04 -0.58 -11.71
N SER A 49 -3.06 0.23 -11.39
CA SER A 49 -2.91 1.55 -10.75
C SER A 49 -2.47 1.47 -9.29
N VAL A 50 -1.63 2.42 -8.89
CA VAL A 50 -1.31 2.69 -7.48
C VAL A 50 -2.22 3.80 -6.98
N ILE A 51 -3.07 3.47 -6.01
CA ILE A 51 -3.97 4.41 -5.36
C ILE A 51 -3.22 4.98 -4.13
N ALA A 52 -2.76 6.21 -4.25
CA ALA A 52 -2.03 6.92 -3.21
C ALA A 52 -3.01 7.74 -2.35
N LEU A 53 -3.27 7.28 -1.12
CA LEU A 53 -4.08 8.01 -0.15
C LEU A 53 -3.20 9.04 0.57
N ASP A 54 -3.48 10.33 0.37
CA ASP A 54 -2.67 11.42 0.92
C ASP A 54 -3.22 11.96 2.25
N PHE A 55 -2.46 11.75 3.31
CA PHE A 55 -2.73 12.17 4.70
C PHE A 55 -2.02 13.48 5.08
N SER A 56 -1.29 14.11 4.15
CA SER A 56 -0.45 15.30 4.45
C SER A 56 -1.23 16.45 5.07
N ARG A 57 -2.51 16.60 4.71
CA ARG A 57 -3.40 17.64 5.22
C ARG A 57 -4.37 17.19 6.31
N ILE A 58 -4.40 15.89 6.60
CA ILE A 58 -5.14 15.34 7.74
C ILE A 58 -4.42 15.74 9.04
N GLY A 59 -5.19 16.15 10.04
CA GLY A 59 -4.70 16.45 11.38
C GLY A 59 -4.35 15.17 12.12
N VAL A 60 -5.37 14.50 12.65
CA VAL A 60 -5.24 13.19 13.30
C VAL A 60 -6.13 12.13 12.65
N ILE A 61 -5.78 10.87 12.86
CA ILE A 61 -6.66 9.73 12.65
C ILE A 61 -6.69 8.90 13.92
N ASP A 62 -7.87 8.64 14.48
CA ASP A 62 -7.98 7.74 15.64
C ASP A 62 -7.97 6.27 15.22
N TYR A 63 -7.75 5.37 16.17
CA TYR A 63 -7.74 3.93 15.91
C TYR A 63 -9.02 3.44 15.21
N SER A 64 -10.19 3.95 15.61
CA SER A 64 -11.47 3.47 15.10
C SER A 64 -11.68 3.85 13.63
N CYS A 65 -11.21 5.02 13.23
CA CYS A 65 -11.23 5.50 11.86
C CYS A 65 -10.13 4.83 11.03
N ALA A 66 -8.95 4.57 11.59
CA ALA A 66 -7.90 3.81 10.93
C ALA A 66 -8.34 2.36 10.62
N ASP A 67 -9.02 1.69 11.56
CA ASP A 67 -9.66 0.39 11.36
C ASP A 67 -10.74 0.45 10.26
N GLU A 68 -11.58 1.48 10.28
CA GLU A 68 -12.70 1.65 9.35
C GLU A 68 -12.27 1.99 7.92
N VAL A 69 -11.25 2.83 7.77
CA VAL A 69 -10.73 3.29 6.47
C VAL A 69 -9.62 2.37 6.01
N VAL A 70 -8.43 2.46 6.63
CA VAL A 70 -7.22 1.82 6.10
C VAL A 70 -7.30 0.31 6.17
N ALA A 71 -7.65 -0.25 7.34
CA ALA A 71 -7.62 -1.70 7.51
C ALA A 71 -8.69 -2.39 6.64
N LYS A 72 -9.89 -1.81 6.50
CA LYS A 72 -10.91 -2.33 5.58
C LYS A 72 -10.50 -2.20 4.12
N LEU A 73 -9.99 -1.04 3.67
CA LEU A 73 -9.49 -0.89 2.29
C LEU A 73 -8.43 -1.93 1.95
N VAL A 74 -7.44 -2.14 2.84
CA VAL A 74 -6.41 -3.16 2.62
C VAL A 74 -7.01 -4.57 2.60
N SER A 75 -7.92 -4.88 3.52
CA SER A 75 -8.60 -6.19 3.54
C SER A 75 -9.36 -6.47 2.25
N ARG A 76 -10.12 -5.49 1.75
CA ARG A 76 -10.93 -5.58 0.53
C ARG A 76 -10.06 -5.61 -0.73
N LEU A 77 -8.92 -4.90 -0.71
CA LEU A 77 -7.91 -5.01 -1.76
C LEU A 77 -7.37 -6.44 -1.87
N LEU A 78 -7.09 -7.09 -0.74
CA LEU A 78 -6.54 -8.46 -0.71
C LEU A 78 -7.60 -9.54 -1.03
N SER A 79 -8.88 -9.29 -0.78
CA SER A 79 -9.98 -10.16 -1.25
C SER A 79 -10.26 -10.02 -2.75
N GLY A 80 -9.67 -9.02 -3.40
CA GLY A 80 -9.79 -8.79 -4.85
C GLY A 80 -10.99 -7.92 -5.24
N GLU A 81 -11.63 -7.25 -4.28
CA GLU A 81 -12.83 -6.42 -4.53
C GLU A 81 -12.54 -5.20 -5.40
N TYR A 82 -11.28 -4.76 -5.49
CA TYR A 82 -10.86 -3.63 -6.34
C TYR A 82 -10.16 -4.06 -7.64
N GLY A 83 -10.13 -5.36 -7.96
CA GLY A 83 -9.40 -5.87 -9.12
C GLY A 83 -7.87 -5.79 -8.96
N ASP A 84 -7.15 -5.50 -10.06
CA ASP A 84 -5.69 -5.34 -10.02
C ASP A 84 -5.30 -3.92 -9.63
N LYS A 85 -5.34 -3.62 -8.33
CA LYS A 85 -4.94 -2.32 -7.78
C LYS A 85 -3.88 -2.49 -6.70
N TYR A 86 -3.28 -1.37 -6.32
CA TYR A 86 -2.35 -1.27 -5.21
C TYR A 86 -2.72 -0.07 -4.34
N LEU A 87 -2.45 -0.15 -3.03
CA LEU A 87 -2.65 0.97 -2.11
C LEU A 87 -1.31 1.43 -1.56
N LEU A 88 -1.13 2.75 -1.50
CA LEU A 88 0.01 3.42 -0.88
C LEU A 88 -0.50 4.55 0.02
N LEU A 89 -0.05 4.59 1.26
CA LEU A 89 -0.34 5.73 2.13
C LEU A 89 0.79 6.77 2.00
N THR A 90 0.45 8.05 1.92
CA THR A 90 1.45 9.12 1.74
C THR A 90 1.20 10.27 2.70
N GLY A 91 2.26 11.01 3.04
CA GLY A 91 2.14 12.22 3.85
C GLY A 91 1.79 11.96 5.33
N LEU A 92 2.09 10.77 5.85
CA LEU A 92 1.81 10.42 7.25
C LEU A 92 2.73 11.16 8.22
N ASN A 93 2.16 11.61 9.34
CA ASN A 93 2.92 11.96 10.55
C ASN A 93 3.02 10.75 11.51
N GLU A 94 3.84 10.85 12.56
CA GLU A 94 4.06 9.72 13.49
C GLU A 94 2.77 9.28 14.22
N ASN A 95 1.92 10.21 14.65
CA ASN A 95 0.68 9.85 15.34
C ASN A 95 -0.30 9.09 14.42
N GLN A 96 -0.42 9.52 13.16
CA GLN A 96 -1.24 8.83 12.17
C GLN A 96 -0.68 7.44 11.87
N LYS A 97 0.64 7.36 11.71
CA LYS A 97 1.36 6.10 11.49
C LYS A 97 1.11 5.11 12.62
N GLU A 98 1.24 5.51 13.89
CA GLU A 98 1.00 4.65 15.06
C GLU A 98 -0.42 4.07 15.08
N ASN A 99 -1.44 4.92 14.91
CA ASN A 99 -2.84 4.46 14.92
C ASN A 99 -3.16 3.52 13.75
N ILE A 100 -2.61 3.79 12.56
CA ILE A 100 -2.77 2.94 11.38
C ILE A 100 -2.04 1.61 11.54
N GLU A 101 -0.82 1.62 12.07
CA GLU A 101 -0.01 0.43 12.33
C GLU A 101 -0.76 -0.53 13.25
N VAL A 102 -1.27 -0.04 14.39
CA VAL A 102 -2.07 -0.84 15.34
C VAL A 102 -3.34 -1.40 14.70
N ALA A 103 -4.03 -0.63 13.85
CA ALA A 103 -5.23 -1.09 13.16
C ALA A 103 -4.95 -2.23 12.17
N LEU A 104 -3.81 -2.19 11.47
CA LEU A 104 -3.38 -3.21 10.53
C LEU A 104 -2.87 -4.47 11.23
N GLU A 105 -2.05 -4.32 12.28
CA GLU A 105 -1.46 -5.44 13.03
C GLU A 105 -2.53 -6.36 13.64
N ARG A 106 -3.61 -5.77 14.19
CA ARG A 106 -4.73 -6.52 14.77
C ARG A 106 -5.47 -7.42 13.79
N LYS A 107 -5.26 -7.23 12.49
CA LYS A 107 -5.87 -8.02 11.41
C LYS A 107 -4.86 -8.79 10.57
N ASP A 108 -3.58 -8.82 10.97
CA ASP A 108 -2.48 -9.41 10.19
C ASP A 108 -2.36 -8.83 8.76
N LEU A 109 -2.66 -7.52 8.62
CA LEU A 109 -2.58 -6.79 7.35
C LEU A 109 -1.29 -5.97 7.29
N ALA A 110 -0.86 -5.62 6.08
CA ALA A 110 0.26 -4.72 5.86
C ALA A 110 0.02 -3.82 4.65
N VAL A 111 0.61 -2.62 4.67
CA VAL A 111 0.56 -1.66 3.56
C VAL A 111 1.88 -0.89 3.47
N MET A 112 2.24 -0.47 2.25
CA MET A 112 3.32 0.49 2.04
C MET A 112 2.87 1.88 2.46
N ALA A 113 3.75 2.64 3.11
CA ALA A 113 3.51 4.02 3.45
C ALA A 113 4.75 4.89 3.21
N GLU A 114 4.52 6.18 2.99
CA GLU A 114 5.53 7.22 2.91
C GLU A 114 5.23 8.31 3.95
N LEU A 115 6.17 8.53 4.86
CA LEU A 115 6.08 9.58 5.87
C LEU A 115 6.29 10.96 5.25
N ARG A 116 5.86 12.04 5.91
CA ARG A 116 6.09 13.43 5.43
C ARG A 116 7.55 13.77 5.16
N GLN A 117 8.49 13.04 5.79
CA GLN A 117 9.92 13.20 5.60
C GLN A 117 10.46 12.49 4.35
N GLY A 118 9.60 11.80 3.58
CA GLY A 118 9.96 11.03 2.38
C GLY A 118 10.43 9.60 2.65
N THR A 119 10.46 9.17 3.91
CA THR A 119 10.86 7.81 4.29
C THR A 119 9.73 6.82 3.98
N ARG A 120 10.06 5.78 3.22
CA ARG A 120 9.15 4.65 2.97
C ARG A 120 9.25 3.60 4.07
N VAL A 121 8.10 3.18 4.56
CA VAL A 121 7.94 2.21 5.64
C VAL A 121 6.85 1.20 5.29
N ILE A 122 6.87 0.07 5.99
CA ILE A 122 5.72 -0.84 6.06
C ILE A 122 5.00 -0.58 7.37
N LEU A 123 3.68 -0.49 7.31
CA LEU A 123 2.82 -0.50 8.49
C LEU A 123 2.09 -1.83 8.56
N GLY A 124 1.94 -2.37 9.77
CA GLY A 124 1.25 -3.63 10.02
C GLY A 124 2.17 -4.86 10.09
N SER A 125 1.57 -6.03 9.89
CA SER A 125 2.22 -7.34 10.08
C SER A 125 2.84 -7.88 8.79
N LEU A 126 4.17 -8.05 8.80
CA LEU A 126 4.90 -8.70 7.71
C LEU A 126 6.03 -9.58 8.26
N ASN A 127 6.10 -10.81 7.79
CA ASN A 127 7.14 -11.77 8.18
C ASN A 127 8.55 -11.21 7.91
N ASN A 128 9.50 -11.46 8.81
CA ASN A 128 10.88 -10.92 8.72
C ASN A 128 11.58 -11.23 7.38
N TYR A 129 11.36 -12.43 6.84
CA TYR A 129 11.95 -12.80 5.55
C TYR A 129 11.34 -12.02 4.35
N LEU A 130 10.08 -11.60 4.46
CA LEU A 130 9.43 -10.73 3.48
C LEU A 130 9.85 -9.28 3.68
N LYS A 131 10.02 -8.82 4.93
CA LYS A 131 10.61 -7.50 5.24
C LYS A 131 12.00 -7.35 4.60
N ASP A 132 12.90 -8.31 4.83
CA ASP A 132 14.23 -8.33 4.19
C ASP A 132 14.16 -8.31 2.65
N THR A 133 13.24 -9.07 2.08
CA THR A 133 13.03 -9.10 0.61
C THR A 133 12.54 -7.74 0.11
N LEU A 134 11.60 -7.13 0.82
CA LEU A 134 11.04 -5.83 0.46
C LEU A 134 12.06 -4.71 0.59
N GLU A 135 12.89 -4.72 1.63
CA GLU A 135 14.01 -3.76 1.79
C GLU A 135 14.93 -3.77 0.57
N LEU A 136 15.25 -4.96 0.04
CA LEU A 136 16.03 -5.08 -1.20
C LEU A 136 15.31 -4.42 -2.38
N ILE A 137 14.00 -4.63 -2.53
CA ILE A 137 13.19 -4.05 -3.61
C ILE A 137 13.10 -2.53 -3.47
N VAL A 138 12.88 -2.00 -2.27
CA VAL A 138 12.82 -0.55 -2.02
C VAL A 138 14.17 0.11 -2.36
N LYS A 139 15.28 -0.56 -2.04
CA LYS A 139 16.64 -0.09 -2.33
C LYS A 139 16.97 -0.14 -3.82
N LYS A 140 16.70 -1.27 -4.49
CA LYS A 140 17.01 -1.47 -5.92
C LYS A 140 15.94 -0.91 -6.86
N LYS A 141 14.77 -0.52 -6.33
CA LYS A 141 13.53 -0.13 -7.04
C LYS A 141 12.89 -1.21 -7.92
N ARG A 142 13.69 -2.13 -8.44
CA ARG A 142 13.35 -3.18 -9.39
C ARG A 142 14.22 -4.41 -9.08
N VAL A 143 13.61 -5.59 -8.95
CA VAL A 143 14.30 -6.83 -8.59
C VAL A 143 13.66 -8.02 -9.33
N THR A 144 14.49 -8.92 -9.84
CA THR A 144 14.09 -10.22 -10.39
C THR A 144 14.32 -11.34 -9.36
N SER A 145 13.79 -12.53 -9.62
CA SER A 145 14.09 -13.71 -8.77
C SER A 145 15.60 -13.98 -8.67
N LYS A 146 16.33 -13.79 -9.78
CA LYS A 146 17.78 -13.95 -9.84
C LYS A 146 18.50 -12.90 -8.97
N ASP A 147 18.09 -11.63 -9.06
CA ASP A 147 18.67 -10.56 -8.25
C ASP A 147 18.54 -10.80 -6.75
N LEU A 148 17.41 -11.38 -6.32
CA LEU A 148 17.17 -11.75 -4.92
C LEU A 148 17.99 -12.98 -4.52
N ALA A 149 18.03 -14.01 -5.37
CA ALA A 149 18.83 -15.21 -5.15
C ALA A 149 20.30 -14.86 -4.95
N ASP A 150 20.87 -14.04 -5.83
CA ASP A 150 22.27 -13.61 -5.78
C ASP A 150 22.53 -12.73 -4.53
N ALA A 151 21.65 -11.77 -4.24
CA ALA A 151 21.85 -10.81 -3.14
C ALA A 151 21.67 -11.43 -1.74
N ARG A 152 20.94 -12.55 -1.62
CA ARG A 152 20.63 -13.21 -0.34
C ARG A 152 21.14 -14.65 -0.26
N LYS A 153 21.82 -15.13 -1.29
CA LYS A 153 22.30 -16.51 -1.42
C LYS A 153 21.17 -17.53 -1.18
N LEU A 154 20.01 -17.26 -1.77
CA LEU A 154 18.81 -18.09 -1.68
C LEU A 154 18.66 -18.95 -2.92
N GLU A 155 17.98 -20.08 -2.79
CA GLU A 155 17.55 -20.86 -3.95
C GLU A 155 16.58 -20.05 -4.83
N ALA A 156 16.60 -20.32 -6.14
CA ALA A 156 15.76 -19.63 -7.11
C ALA A 156 14.25 -19.79 -6.79
N ASN A 157 13.84 -20.97 -6.34
CA ASN A 157 12.44 -21.25 -5.96
C ASN A 157 12.02 -20.45 -4.73
N THR A 158 12.86 -20.39 -3.69
CA THR A 158 12.61 -19.59 -2.49
C THR A 158 12.50 -18.11 -2.84
N SER A 159 13.40 -17.61 -3.68
CA SER A 159 13.40 -16.21 -4.15
C SER A 159 12.11 -15.86 -4.90
N GLY A 160 11.71 -16.72 -5.86
CA GLY A 160 10.46 -16.56 -6.60
C GLY A 160 9.23 -16.55 -5.69
N THR A 161 9.21 -17.44 -4.68
CA THR A 161 8.10 -17.55 -3.72
C THR A 161 7.99 -16.31 -2.84
N ARG A 162 9.10 -15.78 -2.32
CA ARG A 162 9.11 -14.56 -1.50
C ARG A 162 8.59 -13.34 -2.28
N LEU A 163 9.05 -13.17 -3.52
CA LEU A 163 8.59 -12.09 -4.40
C LEU A 163 7.11 -12.21 -4.73
N LEU A 164 6.66 -13.42 -5.07
CA LEU A 164 5.24 -13.69 -5.34
C LEU A 164 4.37 -13.39 -4.11
N ASN A 165 4.82 -13.72 -2.91
CA ASN A 165 4.08 -13.44 -1.68
C ASN A 165 3.95 -11.93 -1.39
N LEU A 166 4.99 -11.13 -1.67
CA LEU A 166 4.89 -9.67 -1.59
C LEU A 166 3.88 -9.11 -2.61
N HIS A 167 3.90 -9.63 -3.83
CA HIS A 167 2.95 -9.22 -4.88
C HIS A 167 1.51 -9.59 -4.51
N LYS A 168 1.26 -10.80 -4.00
CA LYS A 168 -0.06 -11.23 -3.51
C LYS A 168 -0.57 -10.37 -2.35
N LYS A 169 0.34 -9.90 -1.48
CA LYS A 169 0.03 -8.92 -0.43
C LYS A 169 -0.08 -7.48 -0.95
N ARG A 170 0.01 -7.25 -2.26
CA ARG A 170 -0.07 -5.94 -2.93
C ARG A 170 0.96 -4.91 -2.42
N LEU A 171 2.08 -5.38 -1.89
CA LEU A 171 3.17 -4.53 -1.39
C LEU A 171 4.19 -4.16 -2.46
N VAL A 172 4.17 -4.86 -3.58
CA VAL A 172 5.02 -4.62 -4.75
C VAL A 172 4.25 -4.92 -6.03
N ARG A 173 4.56 -4.19 -7.09
CA ARG A 173 4.04 -4.45 -8.43
C ARG A 173 4.83 -5.58 -9.08
N ARG A 174 4.16 -6.36 -9.93
CA ARG A 174 4.79 -7.41 -10.74
C ARG A 174 4.54 -7.12 -12.21
N VAL A 175 5.60 -7.04 -12.99
CA VAL A 175 5.58 -6.71 -14.41
C VAL A 175 6.20 -7.86 -15.20
N GLU A 176 5.58 -8.24 -16.31
CA GLU A 176 6.17 -9.17 -17.28
C GLU A 176 7.09 -8.39 -18.22
N GLU A 177 8.37 -8.75 -18.29
CA GLU A 177 9.28 -8.29 -19.32
C GLU A 177 9.51 -9.39 -20.34
N VAL A 178 9.37 -9.07 -21.64
CA VAL A 178 9.80 -9.95 -22.73
C VAL A 178 11.24 -9.63 -23.08
N ARG A 179 12.10 -10.64 -23.04
CA ARG A 179 13.51 -10.58 -23.43
C ARG A 179 13.77 -11.58 -24.55
N ALA A 180 14.94 -11.47 -25.18
CA ALA A 180 15.34 -12.37 -26.27
C ALA A 180 15.37 -13.86 -25.85
N ASP A 181 15.57 -14.13 -24.56
CA ASP A 181 15.65 -15.44 -23.93
C ASP A 181 14.35 -15.90 -23.25
N GLY A 182 13.27 -15.12 -23.33
CA GLY A 182 11.95 -15.49 -22.83
C GLY A 182 11.28 -14.40 -21.98
N LYS A 183 10.26 -14.81 -21.21
CA LYS A 183 9.52 -13.92 -20.31
C LYS A 183 10.15 -13.93 -18.91
N LEU A 184 10.33 -12.75 -18.33
CA LEU A 184 10.88 -12.57 -17.00
C LEU A 184 9.93 -11.73 -16.14
N TRP A 185 9.62 -12.24 -14.94
CA TRP A 185 8.89 -11.47 -13.94
C TRP A 185 9.82 -10.53 -13.20
N VAL A 186 9.43 -9.26 -13.16
CA VAL A 186 10.14 -8.21 -12.43
C VAL A 186 9.23 -7.60 -11.38
N TYR A 187 9.79 -7.38 -10.19
CA TYR A 187 9.07 -6.84 -9.05
C TYR A 187 9.55 -5.42 -8.76
N GLU A 188 8.60 -4.49 -8.67
CA GLU A 188 8.84 -3.05 -8.55
C GLU A 188 8.23 -2.52 -7.26
N THR A 189 8.89 -1.51 -6.68
CA THR A 189 8.30 -0.76 -5.56
C THR A 189 7.07 0.04 -6.04
N LEU A 190 6.13 0.30 -5.13
CA LEU A 190 4.93 1.10 -5.40
C LEU A 190 5.22 2.59 -5.59
#